data_AF-A0A3M2KMV2-F1
#
_entry.id   AF-A0A3M2KMV2-F1
#
_cell.length_a   1.000
_cell.length_b   1.000
_cell.length_c   1.000
_cell.angle_alpha   90.00
_cell.angle_beta   90.00
_cell.angle_gamma   90.00
#
_symmetry.space_group_name_H-M   'P 1'
#
loop_
_entity.id
_entity.type
_entity.pdbx_description
1 polymer ?
#
loop_
_entity_poly.entity_id
_entity_poly.type
_entity_poly.pdbx_seq_one_letter_code
_entity_poly.pdbx_strand_id
1 'polypeptide(L)'
;PALAPRRALLRRSAGAIAERGALTATRAPHDATTARELARRTERLEELTARGGRPSADDMERMMCQSAPEEGHTEAVAAATRAWRAAFWAAQDPEGHLVLTGQRPDLYSCYNQSDVLITDVSSVVADYLASAKPYAVVNTSGLDAKAFRAANPTVRAATVLSPDASELPELLAAVVDPRRDRLARARQELRAFLLGPTEPPSQVRFQRAVTALCAKAAARRARGGSGSPAGLRE
;
A
#
# COMPACT_ATOMS: atom_id res chain seq x y z
N PRO A 1 -16.41 34.84 -31.92
CA PRO A 1 -15.51 33.76 -31.46
C PRO A 1 -16.02 33.20 -30.13
N ALA A 2 -16.95 32.24 -30.23
CA ALA A 2 -17.72 31.70 -29.11
C ALA A 2 -16.95 30.57 -28.42
N LEU A 3 -16.86 30.66 -27.09
CA LEU A 3 -16.43 29.58 -26.21
C LEU A 3 -17.45 28.44 -26.25
N ALA A 4 -17.06 27.31 -26.83
CA ALA A 4 -17.85 26.09 -26.81
C ALA A 4 -17.83 25.44 -25.41
N PRO A 5 -18.96 24.92 -24.90
CA PRO A 5 -19.04 24.40 -23.54
C PRO A 5 -18.48 22.96 -23.45
N ARG A 6 -17.40 22.76 -22.68
CA ARG A 6 -16.88 21.43 -22.29
C ARG A 6 -17.78 20.76 -21.25
N ARG A 7 -18.96 20.30 -21.67
CA ARG A 7 -19.83 19.40 -20.91
C ARG A 7 -19.72 17.97 -21.46
N ALA A 8 -18.78 17.18 -20.94
CA ALA A 8 -18.83 15.71 -20.99
C ALA A 8 -17.67 15.09 -20.20
N LEU A 9 -17.76 15.03 -18.87
CA LEU A 9 -16.84 14.21 -18.06
C LEU A 9 -17.49 13.74 -16.75
N LEU A 10 -18.73 13.25 -16.85
CA LEU A 10 -19.39 12.47 -15.81
C LEU A 10 -20.27 11.41 -16.50
N ARG A 11 -19.64 10.44 -17.18
CA ARG A 11 -20.32 9.16 -17.42
C ARG A 11 -20.27 8.39 -16.11
N ARG A 12 -21.40 8.34 -15.40
CA ARG A 12 -21.61 7.41 -14.27
C ARG A 12 -21.32 5.99 -14.79
N SER A 13 -20.21 5.41 -14.35
CA SER A 13 -19.91 3.99 -14.54
C SER A 13 -20.85 3.17 -13.64
N ALA A 14 -22.06 2.93 -14.12
CA ALA A 14 -23.03 2.00 -13.55
C ALA A 14 -22.70 0.55 -14.00
N GLY A 15 -21.47 0.11 -13.78
CA GLY A 15 -21.05 -1.27 -14.03
C GLY A 15 -21.26 -2.13 -12.79
N ALA A 16 -21.78 -3.35 -12.97
CA ALA A 16 -21.86 -4.35 -11.91
C ALA A 16 -20.49 -4.52 -11.24
N ILE A 17 -20.48 -4.71 -9.91
CA ILE A 17 -19.28 -5.02 -9.13
C ILE A 17 -18.69 -6.31 -9.72
N ALA A 18 -17.68 -6.16 -10.57
CA ALA A 18 -17.05 -7.26 -11.26
C ALA A 18 -16.47 -8.24 -10.23
N GLU A 19 -16.70 -9.52 -10.51
CA GLU A 19 -16.34 -10.65 -9.67
C GLU A 19 -14.86 -10.62 -9.27
N ARG A 20 -14.59 -11.15 -8.06
CA ARG A 20 -13.25 -11.29 -7.48
C ARG A 20 -12.30 -11.94 -8.48
N GLY A 21 -11.30 -11.19 -8.95
CA GLY A 21 -10.13 -11.74 -9.64
C GLY A 21 -9.60 -10.91 -10.81
N ALA A 22 -10.43 -10.09 -11.45
CA ALA A 22 -9.99 -9.31 -12.61
C ALA A 22 -9.46 -7.92 -12.22
N LEU A 23 -8.24 -7.60 -12.66
CA LEU A 23 -7.68 -6.26 -12.64
C LEU A 23 -8.57 -5.34 -13.47
N THR A 24 -9.43 -4.54 -12.83
CA THR A 24 -10.19 -3.53 -13.54
C THR A 24 -9.60 -2.16 -13.23
N ALA A 25 -8.45 -1.87 -13.86
CA ALA A 25 -8.16 -0.48 -14.18
C ALA A 25 -9.24 -0.05 -15.18
N THR A 26 -9.99 1.01 -14.91
CA THR A 26 -11.10 1.41 -15.79
C THR A 26 -10.65 1.99 -17.14
N ARG A 27 -9.36 1.86 -17.50
CA ARG A 27 -8.78 2.36 -18.74
C ARG A 27 -7.81 1.34 -19.34
N ALA A 28 -7.85 1.22 -20.66
CA ALA A 28 -6.92 0.42 -21.42
C ALA A 28 -5.51 1.05 -21.43
N PRO A 29 -4.44 0.25 -21.58
CA PRO A 29 -3.08 0.75 -21.81
C PRO A 29 -3.03 1.78 -22.95
N HIS A 30 -2.14 2.77 -22.84
CA HIS A 30 -2.02 3.84 -23.84
C HIS A 30 -1.21 3.44 -25.09
N ASP A 31 -0.36 2.41 -24.97
CA ASP A 31 0.52 1.93 -26.05
C ASP A 31 0.48 0.40 -26.17
N ALA A 32 0.53 -0.12 -27.41
CA ALA A 32 0.43 -1.55 -27.69
C ALA A 32 1.66 -2.34 -27.23
N THR A 33 2.84 -1.72 -27.19
CA THR A 33 4.07 -2.37 -26.72
C THR A 33 4.06 -2.52 -25.20
N THR A 34 3.69 -1.46 -24.48
CA THR A 34 3.52 -1.51 -23.02
C THR A 34 2.38 -2.45 -22.60
N ALA A 35 1.30 -2.54 -23.38
CA ALA A 35 0.22 -3.51 -23.18
C ALA A 35 0.72 -4.96 -23.26
N ARG A 36 1.51 -5.30 -24.31
CA ARG A 36 2.12 -6.63 -24.46
C ARG A 36 3.09 -6.96 -23.34
N GLU A 37 3.89 -5.98 -22.93
CA GLU A 37 4.80 -6.13 -21.79
C GLU A 37 4.04 -6.45 -20.51
N LEU A 38 3.00 -5.67 -20.20
CA LEU A 38 2.16 -5.88 -19.02
C LEU A 38 1.49 -7.26 -19.04
N ALA A 39 0.96 -7.71 -20.18
CA ALA A 39 0.40 -9.04 -20.33
C ALA A 39 1.43 -10.13 -20.01
N ARG A 40 2.64 -10.06 -20.59
CA ARG A 40 3.72 -11.03 -20.34
C ARG A 40 4.15 -11.05 -18.86
N ARG A 41 4.23 -9.88 -18.22
CA ARG A 41 4.57 -9.82 -16.78
C ARG A 41 3.44 -10.34 -15.90
N THR A 42 2.20 -10.20 -16.33
CA THR A 42 1.01 -10.68 -15.61
C THR A 42 1.00 -12.20 -15.61
N GLU A 43 1.12 -12.83 -16.79
CA GLU A 43 1.24 -14.28 -16.94
C GLU A 43 2.39 -14.84 -16.08
N ARG A 44 3.58 -14.24 -16.17
CA ARG A 44 4.72 -14.70 -15.36
C ARG A 44 4.48 -14.60 -13.85
N LEU A 45 3.82 -13.54 -13.39
CA LEU A 45 3.51 -13.38 -11.97
C LEU A 45 2.41 -14.35 -11.53
N GLU A 46 1.42 -14.61 -12.39
CA GLU A 46 0.37 -15.60 -12.15
C GLU A 46 0.95 -17.01 -12.08
N GLU A 47 1.83 -17.42 -12.99
CA GLU A 47 2.55 -18.70 -12.91
C GLU A 47 3.26 -18.89 -11.57
N LEU A 48 4.00 -17.87 -11.12
CA LEU A 48 4.76 -17.93 -9.87
C LEU A 48 3.89 -17.85 -8.60
N THR A 49 2.68 -17.30 -8.70
CA THR A 49 1.76 -17.13 -7.55
C THR A 49 0.57 -18.09 -7.60
N ALA A 50 0.48 -18.91 -8.64
CA ALA A 50 -0.52 -19.95 -8.78
C ALA A 50 -0.43 -20.90 -7.58
N ARG A 51 -1.52 -20.99 -6.82
CA ARG A 51 -1.60 -21.92 -5.69
C ARG A 51 -1.87 -23.31 -6.25
N GLY A 52 -1.01 -24.27 -5.92
CA GLY A 52 -1.29 -25.68 -6.16
C GLY A 52 -2.48 -26.18 -5.32
N GLY A 53 -3.05 -27.31 -5.73
CA GLY A 53 -4.16 -27.97 -5.04
C GLY A 53 -5.42 -28.09 -5.91
N ARG A 54 -6.35 -28.94 -5.49
CA ARG A 54 -7.63 -29.12 -6.18
C ARG A 54 -8.48 -27.85 -6.10
N PRO A 55 -9.32 -27.53 -7.10
CA PRO A 55 -10.16 -26.33 -7.10
C PRO A 55 -11.02 -26.16 -5.84
N SER A 56 -11.48 -27.27 -5.25
CA SER A 56 -12.35 -27.32 -4.07
C SER A 56 -11.63 -27.28 -2.72
N ALA A 57 -10.30 -27.19 -2.69
CA ALA A 57 -9.56 -27.16 -1.42
C ALA A 57 -9.94 -25.91 -0.61
N ASP A 58 -10.23 -26.05 0.68
CA ASP A 58 -10.43 -24.89 1.55
C ASP A 58 -9.08 -24.28 1.99
N ASP A 59 -9.11 -23.15 2.70
CA ASP A 59 -7.89 -22.47 3.15
C ASP A 59 -7.09 -23.30 4.15
N MET A 60 -7.74 -24.14 4.96
CA MET A 60 -7.05 -25.05 5.89
C MET A 60 -6.32 -26.15 5.12
N GLU A 61 -6.96 -26.82 4.17
CA GLU A 61 -6.35 -27.84 3.32
C GLU A 61 -5.15 -27.26 2.57
N ARG A 62 -5.27 -26.05 2.02
CA ARG A 62 -4.16 -25.36 1.37
C ARG A 62 -3.02 -25.05 2.33
N MET A 63 -3.32 -24.60 3.55
CA MET A 63 -2.31 -24.30 4.57
C MET A 63 -1.62 -25.56 5.09
N MET A 64 -2.33 -26.69 5.20
CA MET A 64 -1.75 -27.98 5.61
C MET A 64 -0.83 -28.56 4.53
N CYS A 65 -1.14 -28.34 3.26
CA CYS A 65 -0.33 -28.76 2.12
C CYS A 65 0.77 -27.74 1.74
N GLN A 66 0.88 -26.62 2.45
CA GLN A 66 1.96 -25.66 2.21
C GLN A 66 3.29 -26.25 2.71
N SER A 67 4.06 -26.75 1.76
CA SER A 67 5.47 -27.09 1.97
C SER A 67 6.33 -25.84 2.05
N ALA A 68 7.54 -25.98 2.60
CA ALA A 68 8.57 -24.96 2.46
C ALA A 68 8.75 -24.64 0.96
N PRO A 69 8.70 -23.36 0.56
CA PRO A 69 8.93 -23.00 -0.83
C PRO A 69 10.31 -23.48 -1.30
N GLU A 70 10.44 -23.77 -2.59
CA GLU A 70 11.75 -24.01 -3.20
C GLU A 70 12.69 -22.82 -2.94
N GLU A 71 13.99 -23.13 -2.82
CA GLU A 71 15.00 -22.11 -2.60
C GLU A 71 14.94 -21.06 -3.73
N GLY A 72 14.98 -19.78 -3.37
CA GLY A 72 14.86 -18.67 -4.31
C GLY A 72 13.43 -18.34 -4.79
N HIS A 73 12.41 -19.15 -4.45
CA HIS A 73 11.03 -18.88 -4.88
C HIS A 73 10.51 -17.50 -4.41
N THR A 74 10.73 -17.16 -3.13
CA THR A 74 10.33 -15.86 -2.57
C THR A 74 11.00 -14.69 -3.31
N GLU A 75 12.29 -14.82 -3.64
CA GLU A 75 13.02 -13.81 -4.39
C GLU A 75 12.50 -13.69 -5.83
N ALA A 76 12.20 -14.81 -6.48
CA ALA A 76 11.61 -14.85 -7.81
C ALA A 76 10.22 -14.17 -7.85
N VAL A 77 9.35 -14.45 -6.89
CA VAL A 77 8.03 -13.79 -6.75
C VAL A 77 8.20 -12.29 -6.51
N ALA A 78 9.15 -11.90 -5.65
CA ALA A 78 9.42 -10.49 -5.38
C ALA A 78 9.96 -9.76 -6.63
N ALA A 79 10.85 -10.39 -7.40
CA ALA A 79 11.37 -9.86 -8.66
C ALA A 79 10.28 -9.75 -9.73
N ALA A 80 9.45 -10.78 -9.90
CA ALA A 80 8.32 -10.77 -10.81
C ALA A 80 7.30 -9.69 -10.44
N THR A 81 7.02 -9.52 -9.14
CA THR A 81 6.15 -8.45 -8.63
C THR A 81 6.71 -7.06 -8.96
N ARG A 82 8.02 -6.83 -8.75
CA ARG A 82 8.67 -5.56 -9.11
C ARG A 82 8.59 -5.28 -10.62
N ALA A 83 8.87 -6.29 -11.45
CA ALA A 83 8.80 -6.17 -12.90
C ALA A 83 7.36 -5.90 -13.38
N TRP A 84 6.37 -6.58 -12.79
CA TRP A 84 4.96 -6.35 -13.07
C TRP A 84 4.53 -4.92 -12.72
N ARG A 85 4.90 -4.41 -11.54
CA ARG A 85 4.57 -3.02 -11.13
C ARG A 85 5.17 -2.00 -12.13
N ALA A 86 6.42 -2.19 -12.52
CA ALA A 86 7.07 -1.31 -13.50
C ALA A 86 6.34 -1.32 -14.85
N ALA A 87 5.99 -2.50 -15.37
CA ALA A 87 5.22 -2.63 -16.61
C ALA A 87 3.81 -2.04 -16.49
N PHE A 88 3.14 -2.24 -15.35
CA PHE A 88 1.82 -1.70 -15.09
C PHE A 88 1.84 -0.17 -15.18
N TRP A 89 2.75 0.48 -14.48
CA TRP A 89 2.83 1.94 -14.48
C TRP A 89 3.28 2.51 -15.82
N ALA A 90 4.22 1.85 -16.50
CA ALA A 90 4.64 2.25 -17.85
C ALA A 90 3.53 2.15 -18.89
N ALA A 91 2.52 1.30 -18.68
CA ALA A 91 1.37 1.17 -19.57
C ALA A 91 0.30 2.26 -19.36
N GLN A 92 0.35 3.01 -18.27
CA GLN A 92 -0.66 4.03 -17.96
C GLN A 92 -0.44 5.31 -18.76
N ASP A 93 -1.53 6.02 -19.06
CA ASP A 93 -1.49 7.37 -19.61
C ASP A 93 -1.09 8.37 -18.51
N PRO A 94 -0.03 9.18 -18.68
CA PRO A 94 0.42 10.14 -17.67
C PRO A 94 -0.61 11.25 -17.37
N GLU A 95 -1.53 11.57 -18.30
CA GLU A 95 -2.52 12.64 -18.11
C GLU A 95 -3.92 12.09 -17.75
N GLY A 96 -4.02 10.76 -17.59
CA GLY A 96 -5.28 10.06 -17.39
C GLY A 96 -5.74 9.96 -15.94
N HIS A 97 -7.05 10.01 -15.72
CA HIS A 97 -7.64 9.53 -14.47
C HIS A 97 -7.63 7.99 -14.44
N LEU A 98 -7.01 7.42 -13.40
CA LEU A 98 -6.89 5.98 -13.20
C LEU A 98 -7.68 5.56 -11.96
N VAL A 99 -8.66 4.67 -12.14
CA VAL A 99 -9.40 4.04 -11.03
C VAL A 99 -8.89 2.62 -10.85
N LEU A 100 -8.49 2.28 -9.62
CA LEU A 100 -8.00 0.96 -9.25
C LEU A 100 -8.97 0.31 -8.26
N THR A 101 -9.56 -0.81 -8.65
CA THR A 101 -10.49 -1.59 -7.82
C THR A 101 -9.98 -3.01 -7.52
N GLY A 102 -8.90 -3.43 -8.18
CA GLY A 102 -8.32 -4.75 -8.03
C GLY A 102 -7.30 -4.86 -6.88
N GLN A 103 -6.78 -6.06 -6.69
CA GLN A 103 -5.74 -6.35 -5.69
C GLN A 103 -4.33 -5.89 -6.11
N ARG A 104 -4.13 -5.54 -7.39
CA ARG A 104 -2.86 -5.04 -7.92
C ARG A 104 -3.11 -3.78 -8.79
N PRO A 105 -2.18 -2.82 -8.82
CA PRO A 105 -1.03 -2.71 -7.93
C PRO A 105 -1.47 -2.55 -6.48
N ASP A 106 -0.65 -3.03 -5.55
CA ASP A 106 -0.90 -2.84 -4.13
C ASP A 106 -0.77 -1.36 -3.73
N LEU A 107 -1.33 -1.04 -2.57
CA LEU A 107 -1.44 0.33 -2.09
C LEU A 107 -0.08 1.04 -1.95
N TYR A 108 0.98 0.34 -1.53
CA TYR A 108 2.32 0.92 -1.42
C TYR A 108 2.91 1.27 -2.78
N SER A 109 2.65 0.44 -3.80
CA SER A 109 3.02 0.75 -5.18
C SER A 109 2.33 2.04 -5.66
N CYS A 110 1.05 2.24 -5.31
CA CYS A 110 0.35 3.49 -5.61
C CYS A 110 0.96 4.70 -4.88
N TYR A 111 1.32 4.54 -3.61
CA TYR A 111 1.95 5.60 -2.80
C TYR A 111 3.31 6.03 -3.34
N ASN A 112 4.08 5.08 -3.87
CA ASN A 112 5.37 5.39 -4.48
C ASN A 112 5.20 6.27 -5.72
N GLN A 113 4.13 6.06 -6.49
CA GLN A 113 3.80 6.83 -7.69
C GLN A 113 3.05 8.15 -7.42
N SER A 114 2.49 8.36 -6.23
CA SER A 114 1.76 9.59 -5.93
C SER A 114 2.65 10.65 -5.29
N ASP A 115 2.44 11.91 -5.64
CA ASP A 115 3.09 13.06 -4.96
C ASP A 115 2.26 13.61 -3.81
N VAL A 116 0.96 13.33 -3.81
CA VAL A 116 0.01 13.75 -2.78
C VAL A 116 -1.08 12.70 -2.58
N LEU A 117 -1.53 12.52 -1.34
CA LEU A 117 -2.72 11.73 -1.01
C LEU A 117 -3.87 12.65 -0.61
N ILE A 118 -5.06 12.42 -1.16
CA ILE A 118 -6.31 13.01 -0.68
C ILE A 118 -7.19 11.87 -0.19
N THR A 119 -7.63 11.94 1.06
CA THR A 119 -8.43 10.87 1.70
C THR A 119 -9.35 11.47 2.75
N ASP A 120 -10.25 10.67 3.32
CA ASP A 120 -11.04 11.01 4.50
C ASP A 120 -10.29 10.59 5.78
N VAL A 121 -10.98 10.52 6.91
CA VAL A 121 -10.38 9.99 8.16
C VAL A 121 -10.23 8.48 8.03
N SER A 122 -9.07 8.06 7.49
CA SER A 122 -8.78 6.66 7.21
C SER A 122 -7.40 6.26 7.74
N SER A 123 -7.27 4.98 8.12
CA SER A 123 -6.01 4.40 8.60
C SER A 123 -4.90 4.44 7.55
N VAL A 124 -5.25 4.55 6.27
CA VAL A 124 -4.31 4.68 5.14
C VAL A 124 -3.36 5.87 5.28
N VAL A 125 -3.75 6.90 6.04
CA VAL A 125 -2.88 8.05 6.35
C VAL A 125 -1.65 7.62 7.13
N ALA A 126 -1.79 6.68 8.07
CA ALA A 126 -0.67 6.19 8.87
C ALA A 126 0.39 5.48 8.01
N ASP A 127 -0.06 4.70 7.02
CA ASP A 127 0.82 4.03 6.07
C ASP A 127 1.49 5.04 5.12
N TYR A 128 0.72 6.01 4.61
CA TYR A 128 1.24 7.04 3.71
C TYR A 128 2.27 7.95 4.39
N LEU A 129 2.13 8.21 5.70
CA LEU A 129 3.08 8.99 6.50
C LEU A 129 4.49 8.42 6.48
N ALA A 130 4.67 7.12 6.18
CA ALA A 130 5.99 6.53 5.97
C ALA A 130 6.78 7.21 4.83
N SER A 131 6.08 7.75 3.82
CA SER A 131 6.69 8.50 2.72
C SER A 131 7.04 9.96 3.10
N ALA A 132 6.42 10.48 4.16
CA ALA A 132 6.42 11.90 4.55
C ALA A 132 5.97 12.89 3.45
N LYS A 133 5.37 12.40 2.36
CA LYS A 133 4.81 13.21 1.28
C LYS A 133 3.58 14.01 1.77
N PRO A 134 3.24 15.12 1.12
CA PRO A 134 2.02 15.89 1.42
C PRO A 134 0.76 15.02 1.37
N TYR A 135 -0.16 15.25 2.29
CA TYR A 135 -1.49 14.63 2.24
C TYR A 135 -2.56 15.59 2.78
N ALA A 136 -3.79 15.35 2.35
CA ALA A 136 -4.94 16.11 2.76
C ALA A 136 -6.07 15.20 3.23
N VAL A 137 -6.78 15.67 4.25
CA VAL A 137 -7.95 14.99 4.82
C VAL A 137 -9.18 15.83 4.57
N VAL A 138 -10.17 15.23 3.91
CA VAL A 138 -11.46 15.85 3.65
C VAL A 138 -12.28 15.85 4.92
N ASN A 139 -12.67 17.04 5.38
CA ASN A 139 -13.52 17.19 6.54
C ASN A 139 -15.00 17.08 6.13
N THR A 140 -15.57 15.90 6.34
CA THR A 140 -16.98 15.59 6.09
C THR A 140 -17.87 15.80 7.32
N SER A 141 -17.29 16.18 8.46
CA SER A 141 -17.98 16.23 9.76
C SER A 141 -18.73 17.55 10.04
N GLY A 142 -18.45 18.60 9.27
CA GLY A 142 -18.98 19.95 9.51
C GLY A 142 -18.33 20.67 10.70
N LEU A 143 -17.39 20.04 11.41
CA LEU A 143 -16.59 20.68 12.46
C LEU A 143 -15.69 21.77 11.86
N ASP A 144 -15.38 22.80 12.66
CA ASP A 144 -14.30 23.71 12.29
C ASP A 144 -12.94 22.98 12.26
N ALA A 145 -11.97 23.55 11.54
CA ALA A 145 -10.68 22.90 11.32
C ALA A 145 -9.89 22.64 12.62
N LYS A 146 -10.07 23.46 13.67
CA LYS A 146 -9.37 23.30 14.94
C LYS A 146 -9.96 22.12 15.73
N ALA A 147 -11.29 22.05 15.83
CA ALA A 147 -12.00 20.94 16.44
C ALA A 147 -11.72 19.63 15.69
N PHE A 148 -11.73 19.66 14.36
CA PHE A 148 -11.45 18.49 13.52
C PHE A 148 -10.03 17.95 13.74
N ARG A 149 -9.02 18.82 13.85
CA ARG A 149 -7.63 18.44 14.15
C ARG A 149 -7.46 17.87 15.56
N ALA A 150 -8.20 18.40 16.54
CA ALA A 150 -8.14 17.92 17.92
C ALA A 150 -8.73 16.50 18.04
N ALA A 151 -9.81 16.22 17.31
CA ALA A 151 -10.46 14.91 17.29
C ALA A 151 -9.66 13.84 16.52
N ASN A 152 -8.80 14.23 15.57
CA ASN A 152 -8.14 13.31 14.66
C ASN A 152 -6.61 13.51 14.66
N PRO A 153 -5.85 12.69 15.42
CA PRO A 153 -4.40 12.86 15.56
C PRO A 153 -3.63 12.84 14.24
N THR A 154 -4.07 12.03 13.27
CA THR A 154 -3.46 11.95 11.94
C THR A 154 -3.71 13.20 11.08
N VAL A 155 -4.68 14.03 11.43
CA VAL A 155 -4.99 15.28 10.71
C VAL A 155 -4.04 16.41 11.12
N ARG A 156 -3.32 16.28 12.25
CA ARG A 156 -2.41 17.31 12.77
C ARG A 156 -1.35 17.77 11.76
N ALA A 157 -0.93 16.89 10.86
CA ALA A 157 0.06 17.19 9.82
C ALA A 157 -0.52 17.20 8.39
N ALA A 158 -1.84 17.22 8.26
CA ALA A 158 -2.57 17.25 7.00
C ALA A 158 -3.03 18.66 6.63
N THR A 159 -3.18 18.92 5.33
CA THR A 159 -4.12 19.95 4.86
C THR A 159 -5.53 19.46 5.13
N VAL A 160 -6.36 20.28 5.77
CA VAL A 160 -7.78 19.96 5.95
C VAL A 160 -8.52 20.56 4.77
N LEU A 161 -9.19 19.73 3.98
CA LEU A 161 -10.01 20.21 2.86
C LEU A 161 -11.43 20.44 3.36
N SER A 162 -11.91 21.67 3.18
CA SER A 162 -13.32 22.02 3.36
C SER A 162 -14.20 21.41 2.25
N PRO A 163 -15.53 21.35 2.43
CA PRO A 163 -16.44 20.83 1.40
C PRO A 163 -16.36 21.56 0.04
N ASP A 164 -15.96 22.83 0.02
CA ASP A 164 -15.73 23.62 -1.20
C ASP A 164 -14.29 23.51 -1.74
N ALA A 165 -13.42 22.74 -1.08
CA ALA A 165 -12.03 22.46 -1.46
C ALA A 165 -11.18 23.72 -1.69
N SER A 166 -11.44 24.78 -0.93
CA SER A 166 -10.79 26.08 -1.09
C SER A 166 -9.27 26.03 -0.85
N GLU A 167 -8.78 25.04 -0.11
CA GLU A 167 -7.36 24.85 0.22
C GLU A 167 -6.58 24.06 -0.84
N LEU A 168 -7.26 23.51 -1.86
CA LEU A 168 -6.63 22.67 -2.89
C LEU A 168 -5.53 23.41 -3.68
N PRO A 169 -5.67 24.69 -4.08
CA PRO A 169 -4.60 25.41 -4.77
C PRO A 169 -3.33 25.56 -3.94
N GLU A 170 -3.44 25.81 -2.63
CA GLU A 170 -2.26 25.92 -1.75
C GLU A 170 -1.59 24.55 -1.56
N LEU A 171 -2.39 23.48 -1.39
CA LEU A 171 -1.88 22.11 -1.33
C LEU A 171 -1.07 21.76 -2.59
N LEU A 172 -1.64 21.96 -3.78
CA LEU A 172 -0.95 21.64 -5.03
C LEU A 172 0.30 22.50 -5.24
N ALA A 173 0.28 23.77 -4.81
CA ALA A 173 1.45 24.60 -4.87
C ALA A 173 2.59 24.13 -3.95
N ALA A 174 2.27 23.54 -2.79
CA ALA A 174 3.25 22.91 -1.91
C ALA A 174 3.82 21.59 -2.47
N VAL A 175 3.02 20.86 -3.26
CA VAL A 175 3.46 19.65 -3.98
C VAL A 175 4.46 20.03 -5.08
N VAL A 176 4.16 21.07 -5.86
CA VAL A 176 5.01 21.53 -6.96
C VAL A 176 6.28 22.22 -6.45
N ASP A 177 6.18 23.01 -5.38
CA ASP A 177 7.33 23.67 -4.74
C ASP A 177 7.41 23.29 -3.26
N PRO A 178 8.28 22.33 -2.88
CA PRO A 178 8.44 21.88 -1.51
C PRO A 178 8.79 22.98 -0.50
N ARG A 179 9.32 24.13 -0.94
CA ARG A 179 9.60 25.28 -0.06
C ARG A 179 8.33 25.93 0.47
N ARG A 180 7.19 25.71 -0.20
CA ARG A 180 5.86 26.18 0.22
C ARG A 180 5.18 25.21 1.18
N ASP A 181 5.77 24.04 1.43
CA ASP A 181 5.21 23.04 2.32
C ASP A 181 5.46 23.35 3.79
N ARG A 182 4.50 24.07 4.37
CA ARG A 182 4.53 24.45 5.80
C ARG A 182 4.30 23.27 6.75
N LEU A 183 3.83 22.12 6.24
CA LEU A 183 3.47 20.94 7.05
C LEU A 183 4.58 19.87 7.05
N ALA A 184 5.63 20.02 6.26
CA ALA A 184 6.72 19.06 6.17
C ALA A 184 7.29 18.66 7.54
N ARG A 185 7.59 19.65 8.40
CA ARG A 185 8.10 19.40 9.76
C ARG A 185 7.09 18.64 10.62
N ALA A 186 5.82 19.07 10.61
CA ALA A 186 4.76 18.40 11.36
C ALA A 186 4.59 16.94 10.89
N ARG A 187 4.74 16.66 9.59
CA ARG A 187 4.68 15.29 9.06
C ARG A 187 5.87 14.45 9.52
N GLN A 188 7.08 15.01 9.60
CA GLN A 188 8.23 14.29 10.15
C GLN A 188 8.06 13.97 11.65
N GLU A 189 7.58 14.93 12.43
CA GLU A 189 7.31 14.75 13.86
C GLU A 189 6.22 13.68 14.08
N LEU A 190 5.14 13.74 13.31
CA LEU A 190 4.06 12.77 13.38
C LEU A 190 4.50 11.37 12.92
N ARG A 191 5.30 11.29 11.84
CA ARG A 191 5.90 10.03 11.37
C ARG A 191 6.77 9.40 12.46
N ALA A 192 7.64 10.18 13.10
CA ALA A 192 8.49 9.69 14.18
C ALA A 192 7.68 9.22 15.39
N PHE A 193 6.61 9.94 15.73
CA PHE A 193 5.70 9.57 16.83
C PHE A 193 4.97 8.25 16.56
N LEU A 194 4.45 8.05 15.34
CA LEU A 194 3.65 6.86 15.01
C LEU A 194 4.50 5.64 14.63
N LEU A 195 5.56 5.85 13.83
CA LEU A 195 6.34 4.77 13.22
C LEU A 195 7.70 4.55 13.90
N GLY A 196 8.05 5.39 14.87
CA GLY A 196 9.37 5.42 15.49
C GLY A 196 10.43 6.01 14.54
N PRO A 197 11.74 5.79 14.84
CA PRO A 197 12.82 6.34 14.02
C PRO A 197 12.74 5.86 12.57
N THR A 198 13.23 6.68 11.65
CA THR A 198 13.27 6.32 10.23
C THR A 198 14.39 5.32 9.94
N GLU A 199 15.53 5.44 10.63
CA GLU A 199 16.70 4.59 10.45
C GLU A 199 17.10 3.93 11.79
N PRO A 200 17.18 2.59 11.88
CA PRO A 200 16.71 1.63 10.86
C PRO A 200 15.18 1.61 10.79
N PRO A 201 14.56 1.32 9.62
CA PRO A 201 13.11 1.27 9.45
C PRO A 201 12.42 0.32 10.43
N SER A 202 11.13 0.56 10.69
CA SER A 202 10.31 -0.26 11.61
C SER A 202 10.39 -1.75 11.31
N GLN A 203 10.37 -2.12 10.02
CA GLN A 203 10.46 -3.51 9.58
C GLN A 203 11.80 -4.16 9.92
N VAL A 204 12.92 -3.42 9.82
CA VAL A 204 14.25 -3.91 10.22
C VAL A 204 14.32 -4.10 11.74
N ARG A 205 13.77 -3.16 12.51
CA ARG A 205 13.72 -3.27 13.98
C ARG A 205 12.87 -4.47 14.41
N PHE A 206 11.73 -4.66 13.76
CA PHE A 206 10.85 -5.80 14.01
C PHE A 206 11.54 -7.11 13.68
N GLN A 207 12.19 -7.22 12.51
CA GLN A 207 12.96 -8.39 12.13
C GLN A 207 14.05 -8.73 13.15
N ARG A 208 14.82 -7.72 13.60
CA ARG A 208 15.84 -7.90 14.64
C ARG A 208 15.23 -8.41 15.95
N ALA A 209 14.09 -7.86 16.37
CA ALA A 209 13.40 -8.29 17.58
C ALA A 209 12.91 -9.74 17.49
N VAL A 210 12.34 -10.14 16.35
CA VAL A 210 11.90 -11.52 16.08
C VAL A 210 13.11 -12.47 16.10
N THR A 211 14.20 -12.13 15.40
CA THR A 211 15.43 -12.93 15.41
C THR A 211 15.99 -13.10 16.84
N ALA A 212 16.02 -12.02 17.62
CA ALA A 212 16.46 -12.07 19.02
C ALA A 212 15.54 -12.94 19.89
N LEU A 213 14.23 -12.89 19.68
CA LEU A 213 13.26 -13.73 20.39
C LEU A 213 13.47 -15.22 20.05
N CYS A 214 13.67 -15.56 18.78
CA CYS A 214 13.97 -16.92 18.34
C CYS A 214 15.25 -17.46 18.99
N ALA A 215 16.32 -16.67 19.02
CA ALA A 215 17.57 -17.05 19.67
C ALA A 215 17.39 -17.33 21.18
N LYS A 216 16.63 -16.49 21.89
CA LYS A 216 16.29 -16.70 23.31
C LYS A 216 15.48 -17.97 23.52
N ALA A 217 14.51 -18.24 22.65
CA ALA A 217 13.68 -19.46 22.72
C ALA A 217 14.52 -20.73 22.48
N ALA A 218 15.41 -20.72 21.49
CA ALA A 218 16.33 -21.82 21.21
C ALA A 218 17.25 -22.09 22.41
N ALA A 219 17.85 -21.05 22.98
CA ALA A 219 18.69 -21.18 24.17
C ALA A 219 17.92 -21.73 25.39
N ARG A 220 16.65 -21.35 25.57
CA ARG A 220 15.79 -21.90 26.63
C ARG A 220 15.52 -23.39 26.42
N ARG A 221 15.20 -23.82 25.19
CA ARG A 221 14.98 -25.24 24.88
C ARG A 221 16.23 -26.08 25.11
N ALA A 222 17.40 -25.58 24.73
CA ALA A 222 18.67 -26.26 24.99
C ALA A 222 18.91 -26.48 26.50
N ARG A 223 18.54 -25.52 27.35
CA ARG A 223 18.62 -25.67 28.83
C ARG A 223 17.54 -26.58 29.43
N GLY A 224 16.36 -26.64 28.81
CA GLY A 224 15.26 -27.51 29.26
C GLY A 224 15.36 -28.96 28.77
N GLY A 225 16.08 -29.20 27.68
CA GLY A 225 16.30 -30.53 27.09
C GLY A 225 17.38 -31.37 27.77
N SER A 226 18.10 -30.83 28.76
CA SER A 226 19.04 -31.60 29.60
C SER A 226 18.38 -32.25 30.82
N GLY A 227 17.07 -32.11 30.99
CA GLY A 227 16.27 -32.86 31.97
C GLY A 227 15.71 -34.13 31.35
N SER A 228 16.55 -35.14 31.13
CA SER A 228 16.05 -36.51 30.97
C SER A 228 15.35 -36.91 32.28
N PRO A 229 14.16 -37.55 32.28
CA PRO A 229 13.60 -38.12 33.48
C PRO A 229 14.46 -39.33 33.87
N ALA A 230 15.51 -39.07 34.63
CA ALA A 230 16.21 -40.10 35.37
C ALA A 230 15.26 -40.62 36.45
N GLY A 231 14.81 -41.86 36.29
CA GLY A 231 14.27 -42.66 37.39
C GLY A 231 12.78 -42.98 37.26
N LEU A 232 12.49 -44.08 36.57
CA LEU A 232 11.63 -45.14 37.10
C LEU A 232 12.11 -46.45 36.48
N ARG A 233 13.11 -47.05 37.13
CA ARG A 233 13.29 -48.50 37.13
C ARG A 233 12.47 -49.03 38.30
N GLU A 234 11.47 -49.83 38.00
CA GLU A 234 11.20 -51.14 38.61
C GLU A 234 10.29 -51.93 37.67
#